data_AF-A0A849PF56-F1
#
_entry.id   AF-A0A849PF56-F1
#
_cell.length_a   1.000
_cell.length_b   1.000
_cell.length_c   1.000
_cell.angle_alpha   90.00
_cell.angle_beta   90.00
_cell.angle_gamma   90.00
#
_symmetry.space_group_name_H-M   'P 1'
#
loop_
_entity.id
_entity.type
_entity.pdbx_description
1 polymer ?
#
loop_
_entity_poly.entity_id
_entity_poly.type
_entity_poly.pdbx_seq_one_letter_code
_entity_poly.pdbx_strand_id
1 'polypeptide(L)'
;MNLKILNKTDTELEMEIIGETHTLLNLLKTILLEDDAVEIATYDIKYLGISEPIMYVRTNGKDPVQAVRSAISTMIAICDEFKSVFTGSIDI
;
A
#
# COMPACT_ATOMS: atom_id res chain seq x y z
N MET A 1 9.04 -7.96 7.96
CA MET A 1 8.13 -7.89 6.80
C MET A 1 8.49 -8.96 5.78
N ASN A 2 7.50 -9.72 5.32
CA ASN A 2 7.61 -10.62 4.17
C ASN A 2 6.33 -10.47 3.31
N LEU A 3 6.45 -10.51 1.98
CA LEU A 3 5.31 -10.34 1.07
C LEU A 3 5.12 -11.61 0.25
N LYS A 4 3.89 -12.12 0.24
CA LYS A 4 3.51 -13.29 -0.55
C LYS A 4 2.37 -12.94 -1.48
N ILE A 5 2.55 -13.17 -2.78
CA ILE A 5 1.48 -13.05 -3.77
C ILE A 5 0.58 -14.28 -3.63
N LEU A 6 -0.70 -14.06 -3.35
CA LEU A 6 -1.71 -15.11 -3.25
C LEU A 6 -2.40 -15.34 -4.60
N ASN A 7 -2.69 -14.25 -5.30
CA ASN A 7 -3.31 -14.27 -6.62
C ASN A 7 -2.83 -13.07 -7.46
N LYS A 8 -2.71 -13.26 -8.77
CA LYS A 8 -2.35 -12.21 -9.72
C LYS A 8 -2.99 -12.50 -11.07
N THR A 9 -3.74 -11.53 -11.58
CA THR A 9 -4.28 -11.53 -12.95
C THR A 9 -3.72 -10.31 -13.71
N ASP A 10 -4.30 -9.95 -14.84
CA ASP A 10 -3.90 -8.74 -15.58
C ASP A 10 -4.39 -7.46 -14.91
N THR A 11 -5.46 -7.55 -14.11
CA THR A 11 -6.11 -6.39 -13.45
C THR A 11 -6.31 -6.56 -11.95
N GLU A 12 -5.97 -7.71 -11.36
CA GLU A 12 -6.14 -7.97 -9.93
C GLU A 12 -4.87 -8.50 -9.28
N LEU A 13 -4.67 -8.13 -8.02
CA LEU A 13 -3.57 -8.60 -7.18
C LEU A 13 -4.05 -8.82 -5.75
N GLU A 14 -3.76 -9.99 -5.21
CA GLU A 14 -3.90 -10.30 -3.79
C GLU A 14 -2.52 -10.60 -3.20
N MET A 15 -2.21 -9.93 -2.10
CA MET A 15 -0.92 -10.08 -1.42
C MET A 15 -1.09 -10.13 0.10
N GLU A 16 -0.51 -11.16 0.70
CA GLU A 16 -0.37 -11.30 2.15
C GLU A 16 0.90 -10.58 2.60
N ILE A 17 0.76 -9.66 3.56
CA ILE A 17 1.86 -8.81 4.04
C ILE A 17 2.18 -9.16 5.49
N ILE A 18 3.12 -10.07 5.67
CA ILE A 18 3.46 -10.69 6.94
C ILE A 18 4.27 -9.73 7.82
N GLY A 19 3.83 -9.56 9.07
CA GLY A 19 4.48 -8.72 10.08
C GLY A 19 4.07 -7.25 10.02
N GLU A 20 3.03 -6.94 9.26
CA GLU A 20 2.47 -5.59 9.13
C GLU A 20 0.98 -5.57 9.52
N THR A 21 0.46 -4.40 9.87
CA THR A 21 -0.93 -4.25 10.33
C THR A 21 -1.57 -2.98 9.76
N HIS A 22 -2.56 -2.40 10.43
CA HIS A 22 -3.38 -1.31 9.89
C HIS A 22 -2.59 -0.06 9.48
N THR A 23 -1.51 0.31 10.19
CA THR A 23 -0.80 1.57 9.92
C THR A 23 -0.26 1.63 8.49
N LEU A 24 0.60 0.68 8.11
CA LEU A 24 1.20 0.63 6.78
C LEU A 24 0.14 0.40 5.70
N LEU A 25 -0.76 -0.54 5.93
CA LEU A 25 -1.73 -0.96 4.93
C LEU A 25 -2.81 0.10 4.69
N ASN A 26 -3.19 0.87 5.70
CA ASN A 26 -4.13 1.96 5.52
C ASN A 26 -3.50 3.12 4.74
N LEU A 27 -2.22 3.42 4.96
CA LEU A 27 -1.50 4.42 4.17
C LEU A 27 -1.38 3.97 2.70
N LEU A 28 -0.93 2.74 2.46
CA LEU A 28 -0.82 2.19 1.10
C LEU A 28 -2.19 2.16 0.39
N LYS A 29 -3.26 1.74 1.08
CA LYS A 29 -4.63 1.79 0.56
C LYS A 29 -5.04 3.20 0.17
N THR A 30 -4.76 4.18 1.03
CA THR A 30 -5.15 5.58 0.79
C THR A 30 -4.52 6.11 -0.48
N ILE A 31 -3.21 5.89 -0.65
CA ILE A 31 -2.46 6.36 -1.83
C ILE A 31 -2.84 5.58 -3.09
N LEU A 32 -3.11 4.28 -2.97
CA LEU A 32 -3.62 3.49 -4.11
C LEU A 32 -4.94 4.05 -4.65
N LEU A 33 -5.83 4.50 -3.77
CA LEU A 33 -7.13 5.08 -4.16
C LEU A 33 -7.02 6.49 -4.75
N GLU A 34 -5.84 7.10 -4.76
CA GLU A 34 -5.59 8.37 -5.48
C GLU A 34 -5.25 8.16 -6.96
N ASP A 35 -4.93 6.92 -7.37
CA ASP A 35 -4.68 6.57 -8.76
C ASP A 35 -6.00 6.24 -9.46
N ASP A 36 -6.40 7.07 -10.44
CA ASP A 36 -7.65 6.88 -11.21
C ASP A 36 -7.73 5.53 -11.93
N ALA A 37 -6.60 4.85 -12.16
CA ALA A 37 -6.56 3.51 -12.73
C ALA A 37 -6.86 2.40 -11.72
N VAL A 38 -6.96 2.71 -10.42
CA VAL A 38 -7.29 1.76 -9.34
C VAL A 38 -8.78 1.86 -9.03
N GLU A 39 -9.51 0.78 -9.32
CA GLU A 39 -10.95 0.70 -9.05
C GLU A 39 -11.23 0.29 -7.61
N ILE A 40 -10.40 -0.60 -7.06
CA ILE A 40 -10.55 -1.14 -5.71
C ILE A 40 -9.17 -1.25 -5.08
N ALA A 41 -9.01 -0.70 -3.88
CA ALA A 41 -7.93 -1.04 -2.98
C ALA A 41 -8.49 -1.20 -1.57
N THR A 42 -8.27 -2.37 -0.98
CA THR A 42 -8.71 -2.69 0.38
C THR A 42 -7.77 -3.70 1.02
N TYR A 43 -7.90 -3.88 2.33
CA TYR A 43 -7.26 -4.98 3.02
C TYR A 43 -8.17 -5.49 4.13
N ASP A 44 -8.00 -6.77 4.47
CA ASP A 44 -8.71 -7.40 5.58
C ASP A 44 -7.75 -8.20 6.46
N ILE A 45 -8.08 -8.27 7.75
CA ILE A 45 -7.41 -9.14 8.73
C ILE A 45 -8.49 -10.09 9.25
N LYS A 46 -8.53 -11.29 8.68
CA LYS A 46 -9.59 -12.28 8.95
C LYS A 46 -9.81 -12.55 10.43
N TYR A 47 -8.73 -12.69 11.20
CA TYR A 47 -8.77 -12.85 12.65
C TYR A 47 -7.76 -11.91 13.32
N LEU A 48 -8.26 -10.95 14.09
CA LEU A 48 -7.43 -9.95 14.77
C LEU A 48 -6.39 -10.61 15.68
N GLY A 49 -5.13 -10.18 15.56
CA GLY A 49 -4.00 -10.66 16.36
C GLY A 49 -3.49 -12.07 16.01
N ILE A 50 -4.11 -12.75 15.03
CA ILE A 50 -3.74 -14.11 14.61
C ILE A 50 -3.38 -14.14 13.12
N SER A 51 -4.21 -13.51 12.29
CA SER A 51 -4.03 -13.49 10.84
C SER A 51 -3.16 -12.34 10.40
N GLU A 52 -2.35 -12.60 9.39
CA GLU A 52 -1.68 -11.57 8.62
C GLU A 52 -2.70 -10.88 7.69
N PRO A 53 -2.53 -9.59 7.39
CA PRO A 53 -3.42 -8.89 6.50
C PRO A 53 -3.25 -9.36 5.05
N ILE A 54 -4.37 -9.40 4.33
CA ILE A 54 -4.41 -9.62 2.89
C ILE A 54 -4.87 -8.32 2.24
N MET A 55 -4.02 -7.75 1.40
CA MET A 55 -4.35 -6.59 0.58
C MET A 55 -4.83 -7.06 -0.79
N TYR A 56 -5.93 -6.46 -1.24
CA TYR A 56 -6.53 -6.68 -2.55
C TYR A 56 -6.54 -5.38 -3.34
N VAL A 57 -6.08 -5.46 -4.59
CA VAL A 57 -6.06 -4.34 -5.53
C VAL A 57 -6.68 -4.79 -6.86
N ARG A 58 -7.62 -4.00 -7.39
CA ARG A 58 -8.16 -4.13 -8.75
C ARG A 58 -7.96 -2.83 -9.50
N THR A 59 -7.54 -2.94 -10.75
CA THR A 59 -7.28 -1.83 -11.66
C THR A 59 -8.13 -1.90 -12.92
N ASN A 60 -8.30 -0.76 -13.58
CA ASN A 60 -8.91 -0.67 -14.91
C ASN A 60 -7.83 -0.67 -16.00
N GLY A 61 -7.38 -1.85 -16.42
CA GLY A 61 -6.45 -2.04 -17.54
C GLY A 61 -4.96 -1.73 -17.26
N LYS A 62 -4.63 -1.10 -16.12
CA LYS A 62 -3.24 -0.95 -15.65
C LYS A 62 -2.78 -2.21 -14.93
N ASP A 63 -1.52 -2.62 -15.07
CA ASP A 63 -0.96 -3.73 -14.28
C ASP A 63 -1.03 -3.39 -12.78
N PRO A 64 -1.74 -4.17 -11.94
CA PRO A 64 -1.89 -3.88 -10.51
C PRO A 64 -0.55 -3.88 -9.75
N VAL A 65 0.45 -4.63 -10.22
CA VAL A 65 1.80 -4.59 -9.62
C VAL A 65 2.45 -3.22 -9.84
N GLN A 66 2.26 -2.61 -11.02
CA GLN A 66 2.76 -1.27 -11.32
C GLN A 66 2.01 -0.20 -10.53
N ALA A 67 0.70 -0.37 -10.33
CA ALA A 67 -0.07 0.52 -9.45
C ALA A 67 0.48 0.51 -8.02
N VAL A 68 0.71 -0.67 -7.43
CA VAL A 68 1.32 -0.80 -6.10
C VAL A 68 2.72 -0.18 -6.05
N ARG A 69 3.57 -0.41 -7.05
CA ARG A 69 4.91 0.21 -7.10
C ARG A 69 4.86 1.74 -7.16
N SER A 70 3.92 2.28 -7.91
CA SER A 70 3.70 3.72 -8.02
C SER A 70 3.29 4.29 -6.66
N ALA A 71 2.31 3.67 -6.01
CA ALA A 71 1.84 4.07 -4.68
C ALA A 71 2.97 4.03 -3.63
N ILE A 72 3.82 2.99 -3.62
CA ILE A 72 4.98 2.91 -2.72
C ILE A 72 5.98 4.05 -3.00
N SER A 73 6.20 4.39 -4.27
CA SER A 73 7.10 5.49 -4.62
C SER A 73 6.58 6.83 -4.09
N THR A 74 5.26 7.07 -4.20
CA THR A 74 4.59 8.22 -3.59
C THR A 74 4.71 8.22 -2.07
N MET A 75 4.52 7.07 -1.40
CA MET A 75 4.70 6.95 0.05
C MET A 75 6.10 7.37 0.51
N ILE A 76 7.14 6.92 -0.20
CA ILE A 76 8.53 7.27 0.11
C ILE A 76 8.73 8.78 -0.04
N ALA A 77 8.24 9.37 -1.13
CA ALA A 77 8.36 10.81 -1.37
C ALA A 77 7.68 11.64 -0.27
N ILE A 78 6.48 11.24 0.18
CA ILE A 78 5.77 11.89 1.31
C ILE A 78 6.59 11.80 2.60
N CYS A 79 7.17 10.64 2.90
CA CYS A 79 8.00 10.45 4.08
C CYS A 79 9.28 11.30 4.03
N ASP A 80 9.92 11.39 2.87
CA ASP A 80 11.13 12.18 2.67
C ASP A 80 10.84 13.68 2.78
N GLU A 81 9.74 14.15 2.18
CA GLU A 81 9.27 15.53 2.31
C GLU A 81 8.97 15.87 3.78
N PHE A 82 8.17 15.03 4.46
CA PHE A 82 7.84 15.20 5.87
C PHE A 82 9.12 15.30 6.71
N LYS A 83 10.05 14.37 6.53
CA LYS A 83 11.32 14.36 7.27
C LYS A 83 12.09 15.66 7.04
N SER A 84 12.25 16.08 5.78
CA SER A 84 13.02 17.28 5.44
C SER A 84 12.41 18.55 6.02
N VAL A 85 11.09 18.73 5.89
CA VAL A 85 10.39 19.93 6.39
C VAL A 85 10.40 19.95 7.91
N PHE A 86 10.15 18.80 8.55
CA PHE A 86 10.05 18.72 10.00
C PHE A 86 11.40 18.95 10.67
N THR A 87 12.49 18.35 10.17
CA THR A 87 13.83 18.59 10.73
C THR A 87 14.28 20.04 10.54
N GLY A 88 14.07 20.61 9.35
CA GLY A 88 14.42 22.01 9.10
C GLY A 88 13.64 23.02 9.95
N SER A 89 12.48 22.63 10.49
CA SER A 89 11.65 23.49 11.35
C SER A 89 12.05 23.49 12.82
N ILE A 90 12.76 22.45 13.28
CA ILE A 90 13.19 22.31 14.68
C ILE A 90 14.64 22.76 14.92
N ASP A 91 15.43 22.93 13.85
CA ASP A 91 16.83 23.40 13.89
C ASP A 91 16.95 24.94 14.07
N ILE A 92 16.17 25.52 15.01
CA ILE A 92 16.27 26.93 15.43
C ILE A 92 17.60 27.18 16.17
#